data_AF-A0A812P7R2-F1
#
_entry.id   AF-A0A812P7R2-F1
#
_cell.length_a   1.000
_cell.length_b   1.000
_cell.length_c   1.000
_cell.angle_alpha   90.00
_cell.angle_beta   90.00
_cell.angle_gamma   90.00
#
_symmetry.space_group_name_H-M   'P 1'
#
loop_
_entity.id
_entity.type
_entity.pdbx_description
1 polymer ?
#
loop_
_entity_poly.entity_id
_entity_poly.type
_entity_poly.pdbx_seq_one_letter_code
_entity_poly.pdbx_strand_id
1 'polypeptide(L)'
;MGGVSTNPVNSLSSTEVFDPRHGSWEAGPSLLEPRGHAAVVCSAGVVYVIGGKDGHRALASVEEYCAEMHVWRSGPALATPRWGAAARQLGSQVFVMGGCSDTETLRSCEKLPSSTTGDRCWQTAPPLIQRRAHSAAAVLDGALFVMGVRLRVVVGGWLLRPPQLPQRQKIVALRSSEDSEGSYGMCAIDSREIPCLSMRALVVGEGMRWTERRRPKSFDDAQFHRRNMKNLWKWIFNQWWIMTIGWYFCAVAVVVAVKREKHKSMLTCVANLAIGWPLVAPLACWKGLRNLRVHFSKVMAIAVLAGLERNLTNSSLYKIGGSLKTALHGFNVPLAFLMAALCGVDELGRSCLLGCGCGNNLLLTLALVLIAAGSIVTGAIGDGSGGSWHGDLLGVFLQVASSVAYALKFAVAKMLFNSGDPNAAGVDPGSLPPSKDQIAFVVNPVTGLMSLLFLPFFESNFALPSVDSAVVVGICATGILVFELLLTELTSPLTVSVLGVMHNVVIVVFFTLMGERMSTGQVAGFTVSTAGAICYACARKRQAKRGGLLTSRSEEMQRANSGVEEGMEEL
;
A
#
# COMPACT_ATOMS: atom_id res chain seq x y z
N MET A 1 -22.26 14.35 18.49
CA MET A 1 -23.68 14.46 18.12
C MET A 1 -23.86 13.79 16.77
N GLY A 2 -24.63 12.69 16.74
CA GLY A 2 -24.71 11.81 15.58
C GLY A 2 -23.38 11.12 15.26
N GLY A 3 -23.24 10.64 14.03
CA GLY A 3 -22.06 9.91 13.58
C GLY A 3 -22.42 8.76 12.64
N VAL A 4 -21.40 8.07 12.15
CA VAL A 4 -21.57 6.84 11.37
C VAL A 4 -21.04 5.69 12.22
N SER A 5 -21.85 4.66 12.40
CA SER A 5 -21.46 3.43 13.10
C SER A 5 -20.35 2.69 12.33
N THR A 6 -19.81 1.61 12.89
CA THR A 6 -18.83 0.74 12.21
C THR A 6 -19.36 0.18 10.88
N ASN A 7 -20.69 0.12 10.72
CA ASN A 7 -21.34 -0.08 9.43
C ASN A 7 -21.63 1.28 8.76
N PRO A 8 -21.08 1.59 7.57
CA PRO A 8 -21.22 2.88 6.90
C PRO A 8 -22.66 3.23 6.47
N VAL A 9 -23.61 2.30 6.61
CA VAL A 9 -25.04 2.51 6.33
C VAL A 9 -25.81 2.98 7.57
N ASN A 10 -25.29 2.79 8.78
CA ASN A 10 -26.00 3.11 10.01
C ASN A 10 -25.53 4.44 10.59
N SER A 11 -26.40 5.45 10.55
CA SER A 11 -26.17 6.73 11.22
C SER A 11 -26.62 6.68 12.68
N LEU A 12 -25.93 7.41 13.55
CA LEU A 12 -26.24 7.48 14.98
C LEU A 12 -27.15 8.68 15.29
N SER A 13 -28.03 8.53 16.28
CA SER A 13 -28.77 9.65 16.91
C SER A 13 -28.18 10.07 18.26
N SER A 14 -27.19 9.34 18.78
CA SER A 14 -26.60 9.62 20.09
C SER A 14 -25.90 10.98 20.14
N THR A 15 -25.94 11.61 21.31
CA THR A 15 -25.15 12.80 21.60
C THR A 15 -24.34 12.60 22.86
N GLU A 16 -23.19 13.26 22.93
CA GLU A 16 -22.29 13.22 24.08
C GLU A 16 -21.97 14.67 24.42
N VAL A 17 -21.99 14.98 25.72
CA VAL A 17 -21.75 16.33 26.26
C VAL A 17 -20.54 16.25 27.17
N PHE A 18 -19.56 17.13 26.94
CA PHE A 18 -18.38 17.21 27.79
C PHE A 18 -18.63 18.18 28.95
N ASP A 19 -18.51 17.72 30.19
CA ASP A 19 -18.50 18.61 31.36
C ASP A 19 -17.05 19.01 31.70
N PRO A 20 -16.65 20.27 31.45
CA PRO A 20 -15.29 20.71 31.75
C PRO A 20 -14.95 20.71 33.25
N ARG A 21 -15.95 20.67 34.14
CA ARG A 21 -15.72 20.64 35.60
C ARG A 21 -15.28 19.26 36.07
N HIS A 22 -15.87 18.22 35.51
CA HIS A 22 -15.57 16.82 35.85
C HIS A 22 -14.54 16.18 34.90
N GLY A 23 -14.26 16.82 33.76
CA GLY A 23 -13.32 16.31 32.76
C GLY A 23 -13.82 15.04 32.07
N SER A 24 -15.12 14.79 32.11
CA SER A 24 -15.78 13.58 31.60
C SER A 24 -16.77 13.91 30.48
N TRP A 25 -17.00 12.93 29.61
CA TRP A 25 -18.10 12.93 28.66
C TRP A 25 -19.29 12.20 29.26
N GLU A 26 -20.48 12.78 29.10
CA GLU A 26 -21.74 12.20 29.54
C GLU A 26 -22.68 12.01 28.34
N ALA A 27 -23.57 11.02 28.43
CA ALA A 27 -24.59 10.83 27.41
C ALA A 27 -25.57 12.00 27.42
N GLY A 28 -25.74 12.65 26.27
CA GLY A 28 -26.73 13.70 26.06
C GLY A 28 -28.04 13.14 25.48
N PRO A 29 -29.04 14.01 25.26
CA PRO A 29 -30.31 13.59 24.69
C PRO A 29 -30.14 13.20 23.22
N SER A 30 -30.84 12.15 22.80
CA SER A 30 -30.80 11.66 21.43
C SER A 30 -31.41 12.67 20.45
N LEU A 31 -30.80 12.80 19.28
CA LEU A 31 -31.35 13.51 18.13
C LEU A 31 -32.67 12.85 17.68
N LEU A 32 -33.56 13.65 17.10
CA LEU A 32 -34.85 13.22 16.57
C LEU A 32 -34.70 12.27 15.38
N GLU A 33 -33.67 12.48 14.56
CA GLU A 33 -33.31 11.56 13.47
C GLU A 33 -31.81 11.20 13.49
N PRO A 34 -31.46 9.94 13.17
CA PRO A 34 -30.07 9.52 13.05
C PRO A 34 -29.40 10.21 11.87
N ARG A 35 -28.21 10.79 12.10
CA ARG A 35 -27.50 11.56 11.07
C ARG A 35 -25.98 11.44 11.20
N GLY A 36 -25.32 11.13 10.10
CA GLY A 36 -23.88 11.21 9.91
C GLY A 36 -23.49 12.46 9.12
N HIS A 37 -22.26 12.97 9.32
CA HIS A 37 -21.72 14.13 8.58
C HIS A 37 -22.59 15.40 8.62
N ALA A 38 -23.35 15.60 9.70
CA ALA A 38 -24.12 16.82 9.92
C ALA A 38 -23.20 18.02 10.21
N ALA A 39 -23.64 19.22 9.87
CA ALA A 39 -22.95 20.45 10.26
C ALA A 39 -23.48 20.94 11.61
N VAL A 40 -22.61 21.39 12.50
CA VAL A 40 -23.00 21.85 13.85
C VAL A 40 -22.52 23.29 14.07
N VAL A 41 -23.37 24.13 14.66
CA VAL A 41 -23.05 25.52 14.98
C VAL A 41 -23.81 25.96 16.22
N CYS A 42 -23.17 26.71 17.10
CA CYS A 42 -23.82 27.40 18.21
C CYS A 42 -24.03 28.86 17.82
N SER A 43 -25.25 29.37 17.98
CA SER A 43 -25.58 30.78 17.72
C SER A 43 -26.64 31.25 18.72
N ALA A 44 -26.39 32.40 19.35
CA ALA A 44 -27.26 32.99 20.38
C ALA A 44 -27.65 32.00 21.51
N GLY A 45 -26.71 31.14 21.92
CA GLY A 45 -26.92 30.15 22.99
C GLY A 45 -27.67 28.88 22.56
N VAL A 46 -28.08 28.78 21.29
CA VAL A 46 -28.75 27.60 20.74
C VAL A 46 -27.78 26.81 19.88
N VAL A 47 -27.71 25.50 20.10
CA VAL A 47 -26.94 24.57 19.25
C VAL A 47 -27.83 24.06 18.13
N TYR A 48 -27.36 24.23 16.89
CA TYR A 48 -28.02 23.75 15.69
C TYR A 48 -27.25 22.56 15.10
N VAL A 49 -27.98 21.52 14.75
CA VAL A 49 -27.48 20.39 13.96
C VAL A 49 -28.20 20.42 12.61
N ILE A 50 -27.45 20.69 11.56
CA ILE A 50 -27.95 21.10 10.24
C ILE A 50 -27.62 20.03 9.21
N GLY A 51 -28.67 19.44 8.61
CA GLY A 51 -28.55 18.41 7.57
C GLY A 51 -27.80 17.17 8.06
N GLY A 52 -27.06 16.53 7.16
CA GLY A 52 -26.40 15.24 7.39
C GLY A 52 -26.95 14.18 6.44
N LYS A 53 -26.58 12.92 6.68
CA LYS A 53 -27.05 11.76 5.93
C LYS A 53 -27.59 10.73 6.90
N ASP A 54 -28.78 10.18 6.64
CA ASP A 54 -29.42 9.15 7.49
C ASP A 54 -28.94 7.72 7.20
N GLY A 55 -27.94 7.57 6.33
CA GLY A 55 -27.49 6.29 5.79
C GLY A 55 -27.93 6.08 4.34
N HIS A 56 -29.08 6.64 3.95
CA HIS A 56 -29.67 6.47 2.63
C HIS A 56 -29.66 7.77 1.83
N ARG A 57 -30.12 8.88 2.40
CA ARG A 57 -30.34 10.17 1.72
C ARG A 57 -29.75 11.34 2.50
N ALA A 58 -29.47 12.42 1.78
CA ALA A 58 -29.12 13.70 2.37
C ALA A 58 -30.34 14.31 3.08
N LEU A 59 -30.13 14.89 4.26
CA LEU A 59 -31.17 15.47 5.09
C LEU A 59 -31.23 16.99 4.90
N ALA A 60 -32.45 17.53 4.84
CA ALA A 60 -32.73 18.97 4.88
C ALA A 60 -33.12 19.45 6.30
N SER A 61 -33.49 18.52 7.15
CA SER A 61 -33.92 18.75 8.53
C SER A 61 -32.81 19.34 9.38
N VAL A 62 -33.21 20.27 10.24
CA VAL A 62 -32.36 20.94 11.20
C VAL A 62 -32.95 20.67 12.58
N GLU A 63 -32.10 20.34 13.54
CA GLU A 63 -32.50 20.18 14.93
C GLU A 63 -31.83 21.26 15.78
N GLU A 64 -32.59 21.82 16.71
CA GLU A 64 -32.11 22.81 17.67
C GLU A 64 -32.22 22.30 19.10
N TYR A 65 -31.18 22.56 19.89
CA TYR A 65 -31.10 22.11 21.26
C TYR A 65 -31.83 23.09 22.20
N CYS A 66 -32.86 22.60 22.91
CA CYS A 66 -33.55 23.35 23.95
C CYS A 66 -32.91 23.03 25.30
N ALA A 67 -32.11 23.96 25.82
CA ALA A 67 -31.36 23.78 27.06
C ALA A 67 -32.28 23.64 28.28
N GLU A 68 -33.43 24.31 28.27
CA GLU A 68 -34.40 24.30 29.37
C GLU A 68 -35.07 22.94 29.57
N MET A 69 -35.37 22.25 28.46
CA MET A 69 -36.03 20.95 28.49
C MET A 69 -35.06 19.79 28.27
N HIS A 70 -33.77 20.07 28.04
CA HIS A 70 -32.74 19.08 27.76
C HIS A 70 -33.14 18.11 26.61
N VAL A 71 -33.76 18.64 25.55
CA VAL A 71 -34.20 17.87 24.38
C VAL A 71 -33.91 18.58 23.08
N TRP A 72 -33.78 17.80 22.00
CA TRP A 72 -33.74 18.32 20.64
C TRP A 72 -35.15 18.61 20.13
N ARG A 73 -35.30 19.74 19.44
CA ARG A 73 -36.55 20.14 18.77
C ARG A 73 -36.29 20.30 17.28
N SER A 74 -37.35 20.09 16.49
CA SER A 74 -37.29 20.37 15.05
C SER A 74 -37.14 21.87 14.81
N GLY A 75 -36.11 22.25 14.08
CA GLY A 75 -35.86 23.59 13.59
C GLY A 75 -36.31 23.79 12.14
N PRO A 76 -36.12 24.99 11.59
CA PRO A 76 -36.49 25.27 10.20
C PRO A 76 -35.62 24.47 9.21
N ALA A 77 -36.26 23.79 8.27
CA ALA A 77 -35.59 22.95 7.28
C ALA A 77 -34.86 23.77 6.20
N LEU A 78 -33.75 23.23 5.70
CA LEU A 78 -33.01 23.74 4.56
C LEU A 78 -33.83 23.61 3.27
N ALA A 79 -33.61 24.53 2.32
CA ALA A 79 -34.15 24.39 0.98
C ALA A 79 -33.46 23.28 0.19
N THR A 80 -32.16 23.05 0.43
CA THR A 80 -31.40 21.97 -0.23
C THR A 80 -30.88 20.95 0.80
N PRO A 81 -31.33 19.67 0.72
CA PRO A 81 -30.77 18.60 1.54
C PRO A 81 -29.27 18.45 1.31
N ARG A 82 -28.49 18.36 2.40
CA ARG A 82 -27.02 18.34 2.31
C ARG A 82 -26.35 17.58 3.44
N TRP A 83 -25.23 16.94 3.15
CA TRP A 83 -24.30 16.34 4.13
C TRP A 83 -22.86 16.80 3.89
N GLY A 84 -22.02 16.74 4.93
CA GLY A 84 -20.62 17.19 4.84
C GLY A 84 -20.45 18.68 4.55
N ALA A 85 -21.45 19.49 4.90
CA ALA A 85 -21.42 20.95 4.76
C ALA A 85 -20.65 21.59 5.94
N ALA A 86 -20.24 22.86 5.77
CA ALA A 86 -19.71 23.66 6.87
C ALA A 86 -20.79 24.61 7.38
N ALA A 87 -20.95 24.72 8.70
CA ALA A 87 -21.82 25.71 9.33
C ALA A 87 -21.00 26.66 10.22
N ARG A 88 -21.30 27.96 10.16
CA ARG A 88 -20.64 28.97 10.99
C ARG A 88 -21.53 30.20 11.19
N GLN A 89 -21.47 30.79 12.39
CA GLN A 89 -22.11 32.07 12.68
C GLN A 89 -21.23 33.22 12.14
N LEU A 90 -21.85 34.18 11.45
CA LEU A 90 -21.25 35.46 11.06
C LEU A 90 -22.22 36.59 11.44
N GLY A 91 -21.79 37.46 12.35
CA GLY A 91 -22.69 38.44 12.98
C GLY A 91 -23.84 37.75 13.71
N SER A 92 -25.07 38.20 13.46
CA SER A 92 -26.30 37.60 13.97
C SER A 92 -26.89 36.53 13.04
N GLN A 93 -26.14 36.03 12.05
CA GLN A 93 -26.67 35.10 11.05
C GLN A 93 -25.90 33.78 11.08
N VAL A 94 -26.62 32.67 10.92
CA VAL A 94 -26.01 31.34 10.76
C VAL A 94 -25.90 31.02 9.29
N PHE A 95 -24.71 30.67 8.81
CA PHE A 95 -24.47 30.26 7.43
C PHE A 95 -24.20 28.75 7.36
N VAL A 96 -24.80 28.07 6.38
CA VAL A 96 -24.40 26.73 5.95
C VAL A 96 -23.92 26.77 4.51
N MET A 97 -22.76 26.18 4.24
CA MET A 97 -22.03 26.37 2.99
C MET A 97 -21.50 25.05 2.44
N GLY A 98 -21.72 24.83 1.14
CA GLY A 98 -21.26 23.63 0.45
C GLY A 98 -21.95 22.36 0.96
N GLY A 99 -21.21 21.25 0.94
CA GLY A 99 -21.70 19.90 1.21
C GLY A 99 -21.97 19.10 -0.07
N CYS A 100 -22.62 17.96 0.09
CA CYS A 100 -23.12 17.12 -0.99
C CYS A 100 -24.63 16.91 -0.81
N SER A 101 -25.38 17.00 -1.90
CA SER A 101 -26.70 16.36 -2.01
C SER A 101 -26.52 14.88 -2.38
N ASP A 102 -27.62 14.18 -2.63
CA ASP A 102 -27.57 12.82 -3.18
C ASP A 102 -27.06 12.76 -4.63
N THR A 103 -27.07 13.89 -5.34
CA THR A 103 -26.75 13.95 -6.77
C THR A 103 -25.46 14.70 -7.07
N GLU A 104 -25.07 15.70 -6.28
CA GLU A 104 -23.90 16.51 -6.57
C GLU A 104 -23.26 17.17 -5.35
N THR A 105 -21.99 17.56 -5.49
CA THR A 105 -21.32 18.45 -4.54
C THR A 105 -21.80 19.88 -4.73
N LEU A 106 -22.23 20.52 -3.65
CA LEU A 106 -22.88 21.81 -3.68
C LEU A 106 -21.87 22.96 -3.66
N ARG A 107 -22.23 24.06 -4.32
CA ARG A 107 -21.66 25.40 -4.10
C ARG A 107 -22.65 26.36 -3.44
N SER A 108 -23.90 25.92 -3.25
CA SER A 108 -24.95 26.75 -2.66
C SER A 108 -24.68 26.99 -1.18
N CYS A 109 -25.08 28.18 -0.74
CA CYS A 109 -25.01 28.61 0.65
C CYS A 109 -26.42 29.02 1.07
N GLU A 110 -26.78 28.71 2.30
CA GLU A 110 -28.03 29.16 2.91
C GLU A 110 -27.70 29.87 4.22
N LYS A 111 -28.48 30.88 4.58
CA LYS A 111 -28.34 31.64 5.81
C LYS A 111 -29.65 31.68 6.59
N LEU A 112 -29.56 31.60 7.90
CA LEU A 112 -30.68 31.76 8.83
C LEU A 112 -30.53 33.10 9.57
N PRO A 113 -31.47 34.04 9.43
CA PRO A 113 -31.50 35.28 10.22
C PRO A 113 -31.81 34.99 11.69
N SER A 114 -31.26 35.78 12.62
CA SER A 114 -31.55 35.70 14.07
C SER A 114 -32.86 36.41 14.50
N SER A 115 -33.87 36.52 13.62
CA SER A 115 -35.11 37.20 13.99
C SER A 115 -35.89 36.42 15.06
N THR A 116 -36.09 37.02 16.22
CA THR A 116 -36.90 36.50 17.34
C THR A 116 -38.41 36.59 17.06
N THR A 117 -38.83 37.25 15.98
CA THR A 117 -40.24 37.53 15.71
C THR A 117 -40.55 37.22 14.24
N GLY A 118 -41.28 36.13 14.01
CA GLY A 118 -41.69 35.64 12.68
C GLY A 118 -41.35 34.17 12.42
N ASP A 119 -41.83 33.67 11.27
CA ASP A 119 -41.59 32.30 10.82
C ASP A 119 -40.11 32.15 10.38
N ARG A 120 -39.32 31.38 11.14
CA ARG A 120 -37.88 31.21 10.90
C ARG A 120 -37.70 30.37 9.64
N CYS A 121 -37.02 30.89 8.62
CA CYS A 121 -36.75 30.16 7.38
C CYS A 121 -35.33 30.39 6.87
N TRP A 122 -34.75 29.35 6.27
CA TRP A 122 -33.46 29.45 5.60
C TRP A 122 -33.60 30.23 4.30
N GLN A 123 -32.70 31.20 4.09
CA GLN A 123 -32.66 32.05 2.91
C GLN A 123 -31.43 31.72 2.08
N THR A 124 -31.52 31.90 0.76
CA THR A 124 -30.37 31.70 -0.13
C THR A 124 -29.30 32.77 0.15
N ALA A 125 -28.05 32.34 0.29
CA ALA A 125 -26.88 33.19 0.43
C ALA A 125 -25.98 33.11 -0.82
N PRO A 126 -25.06 34.07 -1.04
CA PRO A 126 -24.14 34.04 -2.16
C PRO A 126 -23.38 32.71 -2.24
N PRO A 127 -23.33 32.05 -3.42
CA PRO A 127 -22.73 30.74 -3.55
C PRO A 127 -21.20 30.81 -3.46
N LEU A 128 -20.58 29.70 -3.06
CA LEU A 128 -19.14 29.51 -3.16
C LEU A 128 -18.68 29.58 -4.62
N ILE A 129 -17.50 30.14 -4.85
CA ILE A 129 -16.86 30.19 -6.19
C ILE A 129 -16.67 28.78 -6.76
N GLN A 130 -16.33 27.82 -5.89
CA GLN A 130 -16.14 26.41 -6.24
C GLN A 130 -17.01 25.51 -5.35
N ARG A 131 -17.45 24.38 -5.91
CA ARG A 131 -18.16 23.32 -5.17
C ARG A 131 -17.23 22.72 -4.11
N ARG A 132 -17.70 22.55 -2.88
CA ARG A 132 -16.93 21.99 -1.75
C ARG A 132 -17.78 21.05 -0.91
N ALA A 133 -17.20 19.95 -0.43
CA ALA A 133 -17.76 19.00 0.52
C ALA A 133 -16.72 18.62 1.59
N HIS A 134 -17.18 17.95 2.65
CA HIS A 134 -16.41 17.73 3.88
C HIS A 134 -15.70 19.01 4.33
N SER A 135 -16.50 20.08 4.39
CA SER A 135 -15.95 21.42 4.55
C SER A 135 -15.85 21.82 6.03
N ALA A 136 -14.82 22.60 6.35
CA ALA A 136 -14.67 23.32 7.60
C ALA A 136 -14.74 24.82 7.32
N ALA A 137 -15.26 25.59 8.27
CA ALA A 137 -15.38 27.03 8.15
C ALA A 137 -14.88 27.76 9.40
N ALA A 138 -14.29 28.93 9.20
CA ALA A 138 -13.84 29.84 10.24
C ALA A 138 -14.26 31.28 9.91
N VAL A 139 -14.37 32.13 10.93
CA VAL A 139 -14.61 33.57 10.77
C VAL A 139 -13.38 34.31 11.27
N LEU A 140 -12.88 35.25 10.47
CA LEU A 140 -11.78 36.13 10.80
C LEU A 140 -12.08 37.52 10.23
N ASP A 141 -12.03 38.56 11.05
CA ASP A 141 -12.27 39.97 10.68
C ASP A 141 -13.57 40.22 9.90
N GLY A 142 -14.68 39.61 10.36
CA GLY A 142 -15.98 39.71 9.70
C GLY A 142 -16.04 39.00 8.34
N ALA A 143 -15.02 38.19 8.02
CA ALA A 143 -14.97 37.39 6.81
C ALA A 143 -15.07 35.89 7.10
N LEU A 144 -15.89 35.18 6.33
CA LEU A 144 -16.11 33.75 6.44
C LEU A 144 -15.23 32.98 5.46
N PHE A 145 -14.35 32.14 6.01
CA PHE A 145 -13.40 31.30 5.29
C PHE A 145 -13.88 29.86 5.24
N VAL A 146 -13.97 29.27 4.04
CA VAL A 146 -14.41 27.87 3.86
C VAL A 146 -13.34 27.04 3.15
N MET A 147 -12.96 25.94 3.78
CA MET A 147 -12.00 24.95 3.28
C MET A 147 -12.70 23.60 3.12
N GLY A 148 -12.42 22.88 2.04
CA GLY A 148 -13.06 21.60 1.77
C GLY A 148 -12.61 21.00 0.45
N VAL A 149 -13.00 19.75 0.19
CA VAL A 149 -12.62 19.00 -1.01
C VAL A 149 -13.69 19.11 -2.10
N ARG A 150 -13.27 18.99 -3.36
CA ARG A 150 -14.21 18.84 -4.48
C ARG A 150 -14.48 17.35 -4.68
N LEU A 151 -15.61 16.86 -4.17
CA LEU A 151 -16.06 15.50 -4.46
C LEU A 151 -16.72 15.44 -5.83
N ARG A 152 -16.67 14.26 -6.45
CA ARG A 152 -17.46 13.91 -7.63
C ARG A 152 -18.42 12.82 -7.19
N VAL A 153 -19.69 13.17 -7.03
CA VAL A 153 -20.75 12.19 -6.74
C VAL A 153 -20.99 11.39 -8.02
N VAL A 154 -20.75 10.08 -7.98
CA VAL A 154 -20.98 9.18 -9.12
C VAL A 154 -22.22 8.34 -8.78
N VAL A 155 -23.28 8.49 -9.56
CA VAL A 155 -24.51 7.69 -9.45
C VAL A 155 -24.48 6.66 -10.59
N GLY A 156 -24.48 5.36 -10.26
CA GLY A 156 -24.52 4.27 -11.24
C GLY A 156 -23.17 3.92 -11.88
N GLY A 157 -22.93 2.63 -12.14
CA GLY A 157 -21.60 2.04 -12.32
C GLY A 157 -20.91 2.18 -13.69
N TRP A 158 -19.61 1.85 -13.66
CA TRP A 158 -18.61 1.62 -14.73
C TRP A 158 -17.77 2.81 -15.24
N LEU A 159 -16.60 2.97 -14.59
CA LEU A 159 -15.21 3.00 -15.10
C LEU A 159 -14.85 3.74 -16.41
N LEU A 160 -14.04 4.81 -16.28
CA LEU A 160 -12.66 5.00 -16.82
C LEU A 160 -12.36 6.47 -17.13
N ARG A 161 -11.52 7.12 -16.31
CA ARG A 161 -10.48 8.10 -16.70
C ARG A 161 -9.62 8.43 -15.46
N PRO A 162 -8.30 8.56 -15.60
CA PRO A 162 -7.45 8.97 -14.48
C PRO A 162 -7.77 10.42 -14.08
N PRO A 163 -7.55 10.79 -12.80
CA PRO A 163 -7.84 12.13 -12.32
C PRO A 163 -6.91 13.15 -12.99
N GLN A 164 -7.48 14.20 -13.57
CA GLN A 164 -6.72 15.43 -13.81
C GLN A 164 -6.37 16.08 -12.47
N LEU A 165 -5.14 16.58 -12.41
CA LEU A 165 -4.47 17.26 -11.29
C LEU A 165 -5.39 18.15 -10.44
N PRO A 166 -5.17 18.24 -9.11
CA PRO A 166 -5.89 19.21 -8.29
C PRO A 166 -5.53 20.63 -8.73
N GLN A 167 -6.49 21.36 -9.29
CA GLN A 167 -6.39 22.80 -9.47
C GLN A 167 -6.22 23.47 -8.10
N ARG A 168 -5.33 24.46 -8.05
CA ARG A 168 -5.03 25.29 -6.86
C ARG A 168 -6.30 25.65 -6.10
N GLN A 169 -6.36 25.26 -4.82
CA GLN A 169 -7.42 25.67 -3.92
C GLN A 169 -7.31 27.18 -3.67
N LYS A 170 -8.29 27.95 -4.14
CA LYS A 170 -8.47 29.35 -3.72
C LYS A 170 -9.27 29.36 -2.44
N ILE A 171 -8.80 30.06 -1.42
CA ILE A 171 -9.55 30.32 -0.19
C ILE A 171 -10.62 31.37 -0.51
N VAL A 172 -11.86 31.17 -0.07
CA VAL A 172 -12.97 32.11 -0.31
C VAL A 172 -13.25 32.84 0.99
N ALA A 173 -13.33 34.17 0.94
CA ALA A 173 -13.72 35.05 2.03
C ALA A 173 -15.05 35.74 1.67
N LEU A 174 -16.09 35.58 2.50
CA LEU A 174 -17.34 36.34 2.41
C LEU A 174 -17.33 37.40 3.51
N ARG A 175 -17.35 38.69 3.19
CA ARG A 175 -17.34 39.79 4.19
C ARG A 175 -18.76 40.29 4.44
N SER A 176 -19.17 40.50 5.69
CA SER A 176 -20.40 41.24 6.00
C SER A 176 -20.17 42.74 5.81
N SER A 177 -21.06 43.42 5.09
CA SER A 177 -21.09 44.88 5.01
C SER A 177 -21.92 45.43 6.18
N GLU A 178 -21.33 45.51 7.36
CA GLU A 178 -21.85 46.32 8.46
C GLU A 178 -20.68 47.17 8.94
N ASP A 179 -20.56 48.36 8.34
CA ASP A 179 -19.69 49.43 8.82
C ASP A 179 -20.34 50.01 10.08
N SER A 180 -19.72 49.77 11.23
CA SER A 180 -19.90 50.62 12.41
C SER A 180 -18.60 50.70 13.20
N GLU A 181 -18.04 51.90 13.19
CA GLU A 181 -16.84 52.35 13.89
C GLU A 181 -16.85 51.97 15.38
N GLY A 182 -15.71 51.51 15.92
CA GLY A 182 -15.57 51.24 17.34
C GLY A 182 -14.16 50.78 17.74
N SER A 183 -13.51 51.61 18.56
CA SER A 183 -12.13 51.59 19.03
C SER A 183 -11.77 50.55 20.11
N TYR A 184 -10.45 50.32 20.26
CA TYR A 184 -9.69 49.65 21.35
C TYR A 184 -9.61 48.11 21.31
N GLY A 185 -8.50 47.44 21.64
CA GLY A 185 -7.21 47.88 22.17
C GLY A 185 -6.18 46.73 22.12
N MET A 186 -4.90 47.09 22.14
CA MET A 186 -3.77 46.16 22.21
C MET A 186 -3.84 45.31 23.48
N CYS A 187 -3.71 43.99 23.35
CA CYS A 187 -3.29 43.13 24.44
C CYS A 187 -2.23 42.15 23.91
N ALA A 188 -1.00 42.36 24.37
CA ALA A 188 0.12 41.45 24.15
C ALA A 188 -0.06 40.23 25.05
N ILE A 189 0.03 39.02 24.48
CA ILE A 189 0.17 37.79 25.24
C ILE A 189 1.46 37.11 24.84
N ASP A 190 2.23 36.82 25.88
CA ASP A 190 3.59 36.33 25.96
C ASP A 190 3.74 34.95 25.30
N SER A 191 4.83 34.80 24.54
CA SER A 191 5.13 33.62 23.75
C SER A 191 6.07 32.69 24.52
N ARG A 192 5.54 31.60 25.07
CA ARG A 192 6.34 30.42 25.46
C ARG A 192 5.46 29.17 25.50
N GLU A 193 5.92 28.14 24.80
CA GLU A 193 5.47 26.73 24.78
C GLU A 193 4.25 26.37 23.93
N ILE A 194 4.51 25.93 22.68
CA ILE A 194 3.93 24.75 21.97
C ILE A 194 4.68 24.63 20.62
N PRO A 195 5.30 23.48 20.26
CA PRO A 195 6.01 23.33 19.00
C PRO A 195 5.08 22.76 17.93
N CYS A 196 4.40 23.60 17.14
CA CYS A 196 3.73 23.15 15.91
C CYS A 196 3.59 24.29 14.87
N LEU A 197 4.08 24.01 13.65
CA LEU A 197 3.86 24.75 12.40
C LEU A 197 4.03 26.28 12.42
N SER A 198 5.22 26.70 11.96
CA SER A 198 5.46 28.06 11.47
C SER A 198 4.51 28.42 10.30
N MET A 199 3.43 29.14 10.59
CA MET A 199 2.87 30.14 9.67
C MET A 199 3.18 31.53 10.24
N ARG A 200 4.17 32.21 9.67
CA ARG A 200 4.34 33.65 9.87
C ARG A 200 3.22 34.37 9.11
N ALA A 201 2.21 34.84 9.82
CA ALA A 201 1.31 35.88 9.32
C ALA A 201 2.09 37.21 9.32
N LEU A 202 2.32 37.76 8.13
CA LEU A 202 2.94 39.06 7.96
C LEU A 202 1.84 40.11 8.01
N VAL A 203 1.71 40.75 9.18
CA VAL A 203 0.90 41.95 9.37
C VAL A 203 1.47 43.03 8.46
N VAL A 204 0.66 43.58 7.56
CA VAL A 204 1.01 44.82 6.84
C VAL A 204 -0.16 45.77 7.00
N GLY A 205 0.07 46.79 7.81
CA GLY A 205 -0.81 47.94 7.99
C GLY A 205 -0.92 48.80 6.73
N GLU A 206 -1.86 49.72 6.83
CA GLU A 206 -2.45 50.52 5.76
C GLU A 206 -1.45 51.30 4.88
N GLY A 207 -1.83 51.43 3.61
CA GLY A 207 -1.34 52.46 2.70
C GLY A 207 -0.04 52.14 1.96
N MET A 208 -0.13 51.57 0.75
CA MET A 208 0.56 52.09 -0.44
C MET A 208 0.30 51.24 -1.71
N ARG A 209 0.41 51.95 -2.83
CA ARG A 209 0.22 51.55 -4.23
C ARG A 209 0.80 50.19 -4.58
N TRP A 210 0.12 49.52 -5.51
CA TRP A 210 0.65 48.43 -6.33
C TRP A 210 1.98 48.86 -6.96
N THR A 211 3.08 48.49 -6.33
CA THR A 211 4.34 48.30 -7.03
C THR A 211 4.37 46.83 -7.41
N GLU A 212 4.30 46.59 -8.71
CA GLU A 212 4.54 45.29 -9.32
C GLU A 212 5.95 44.83 -8.92
N ARG A 213 6.06 44.12 -7.80
CA ARG A 213 7.30 43.42 -7.44
C ARG A 213 7.51 42.36 -8.49
N ARG A 214 8.42 42.64 -9.43
CA ARG A 214 9.05 41.65 -10.29
C ARG A 214 9.35 40.38 -9.48
N ARG A 215 8.90 39.26 -10.05
CA ARG A 215 9.08 37.88 -9.60
C ARG A 215 10.34 37.68 -8.74
N PRO A 216 10.26 36.98 -7.59
CA PRO A 216 11.38 36.15 -7.20
C PRO A 216 11.45 35.01 -8.22
N LYS A 217 12.29 35.17 -9.25
CA LYS A 217 12.79 34.03 -10.01
C LYS A 217 13.56 33.15 -9.00
N SER A 218 13.00 31.98 -8.68
CA SER A 218 13.63 30.80 -8.05
C SER A 218 12.94 30.22 -6.81
N PHE A 219 11.60 30.22 -6.73
CA PHE A 219 10.90 29.33 -5.78
C PHE A 219 10.74 27.92 -6.38
N ASP A 220 11.89 27.25 -6.49
CA ASP A 220 12.18 25.81 -6.49
C ASP A 220 11.15 24.81 -7.12
N ASP A 221 10.92 24.93 -8.43
CA ASP A 221 10.26 23.88 -9.27
C ASP A 221 10.89 22.48 -9.05
N ALA A 222 12.18 22.44 -8.68
CA ALA A 222 12.90 21.21 -8.39
C ALA A 222 12.42 20.50 -7.12
N GLN A 223 11.89 21.20 -6.11
CA GLN A 223 11.34 20.54 -4.90
C GLN A 223 9.95 19.96 -5.16
N PHE A 224 9.11 20.66 -5.92
CA PHE A 224 7.79 20.17 -6.33
C PHE A 224 7.92 18.94 -7.24
N HIS A 225 8.80 18.99 -8.25
CA HIS A 225 9.11 17.83 -9.09
C HIS A 225 9.70 16.66 -8.28
N ARG A 226 10.64 16.92 -7.35
CA ARG A 226 11.21 15.86 -6.49
C ARG A 226 10.16 15.18 -5.63
N ARG A 227 9.19 15.92 -5.07
CA ARG A 227 8.13 15.36 -4.22
C ARG A 227 7.11 14.56 -5.03
N ASN A 228 6.73 15.03 -6.21
CA ASN A 228 5.85 14.27 -7.12
C ASN A 228 6.54 13.01 -7.66
N MET A 229 7.82 13.09 -8.02
CA MET A 229 8.60 11.93 -8.46
C MET A 229 8.71 10.88 -7.35
N LYS A 230 8.95 11.29 -6.09
CA LYS A 230 8.98 10.35 -4.96
C LYS A 230 7.65 9.60 -4.78
N ASN A 231 6.52 10.30 -4.95
CA ASN A 231 5.20 9.67 -4.86
C ASN A 231 4.93 8.71 -6.03
N LEU A 232 5.35 9.09 -7.25
CA LEU A 232 5.26 8.22 -8.42
C LEU A 232 6.13 6.96 -8.24
N TRP A 233 7.39 7.11 -7.84
CA TRP A 233 8.28 5.99 -7.56
C TRP A 233 7.72 5.08 -6.47
N LYS A 234 7.21 5.66 -5.38
CA LYS A 234 6.57 4.88 -4.31
C LYS A 234 5.36 4.10 -4.84
N TRP A 235 4.54 4.71 -5.70
CA TRP A 235 3.42 4.01 -6.33
C TRP A 235 3.89 2.87 -7.23
N ILE A 236 4.88 3.11 -8.10
CA ILE A 236 5.47 2.13 -9.01
C ILE A 236 6.01 0.92 -8.24
N PHE A 237 6.85 1.15 -7.23
CA PHE A 237 7.46 0.08 -6.43
C PHE A 237 6.45 -0.65 -5.54
N ASN A 238 5.25 -0.12 -5.36
CA ASN A 238 4.16 -0.78 -4.64
C ASN A 238 3.26 -1.64 -5.55
N GLN A 239 3.48 -1.60 -6.88
CA GLN A 239 2.75 -2.46 -7.81
C GLN A 239 3.51 -3.76 -8.04
N TRP A 240 2.97 -4.86 -7.50
CA TRP A 240 3.58 -6.19 -7.64
C TRP A 240 3.85 -6.58 -9.10
N TRP A 241 2.92 -6.27 -10.02
CA TRP A 241 3.06 -6.63 -11.43
C TRP A 241 4.17 -5.85 -12.15
N ILE A 242 4.44 -4.59 -11.77
CA ILE A 242 5.57 -3.82 -12.32
C ILE A 242 6.89 -4.43 -11.86
N MET A 243 6.97 -4.83 -10.59
CA MET A 243 8.16 -5.49 -10.04
C MET A 243 8.44 -6.81 -10.76
N THR A 244 7.39 -7.59 -11.07
CA THR A 244 7.51 -8.82 -11.86
C THR A 244 8.07 -8.57 -13.26
N ILE A 245 7.60 -7.53 -13.95
CA ILE A 245 8.12 -7.19 -15.29
C ILE A 245 9.60 -6.79 -15.22
N GLY A 246 9.98 -5.96 -14.25
CA GLY A 246 11.37 -5.58 -14.02
C GLY A 246 12.26 -6.78 -13.72
N TRP A 247 11.77 -7.70 -12.87
CA TRP A 247 12.45 -8.96 -12.57
C TRP A 247 12.68 -9.82 -13.82
N TYR A 248 11.66 -10.00 -14.66
CA TYR A 248 11.76 -10.81 -15.87
C TYR A 248 12.74 -10.22 -16.88
N PHE A 249 12.73 -8.89 -17.05
CA PHE A 249 13.69 -8.21 -17.89
C PHE A 249 15.13 -8.47 -17.43
N CYS A 250 15.41 -8.30 -16.14
CA CYS A 250 16.72 -8.58 -15.59
C CYS A 250 17.12 -10.06 -15.74
N ALA A 251 16.17 -10.99 -15.56
CA ALA A 251 16.41 -12.43 -15.73
C ALA A 251 16.83 -12.78 -17.16
N VAL A 252 16.12 -12.25 -18.17
CA VAL A 252 16.47 -12.44 -19.59
C VAL A 252 17.87 -11.89 -19.88
N ALA A 253 18.17 -10.67 -19.42
CA ALA A 253 19.48 -10.04 -19.63
C ALA A 253 20.62 -10.87 -19.02
N VAL A 254 20.44 -11.39 -17.80
CA VAL A 254 21.41 -12.28 -17.15
C VAL A 254 21.60 -13.57 -17.95
N VAL A 255 20.54 -14.23 -18.40
CA VAL A 255 20.68 -15.48 -19.16
C VAL A 255 21.37 -15.26 -20.50
N VAL A 256 21.08 -14.15 -21.19
CA VAL A 256 21.78 -13.79 -22.44
C VAL A 256 23.27 -13.57 -22.20
N ALA A 257 23.64 -12.85 -21.13
CA ALA A 257 25.05 -12.61 -20.79
C ALA A 257 25.76 -13.91 -20.35
N VAL A 258 25.13 -14.72 -19.51
CA VAL A 258 25.68 -16.00 -19.03
C VAL A 258 25.86 -17.01 -20.18
N LYS A 259 24.96 -17.04 -21.18
CA LYS A 259 25.11 -17.90 -22.37
C LYS A 259 26.39 -17.59 -23.18
N ARG A 260 26.92 -16.37 -23.11
CA ARG A 260 28.13 -15.95 -23.84
C ARG A 260 29.44 -16.39 -23.17
N GLU A 261 29.39 -16.67 -21.87
CA GLU A 261 30.57 -16.93 -21.05
C GLU A 261 30.76 -18.41 -20.78
N LYS A 262 32.01 -18.87 -20.89
CA LYS A 262 32.39 -20.25 -20.55
C LYS A 262 32.55 -20.46 -19.04
N HIS A 263 33.00 -19.42 -18.32
CA HIS A 263 33.34 -19.44 -16.90
C HIS A 263 32.25 -18.75 -16.06
N LYS A 264 31.19 -19.50 -15.71
CA LYS A 264 29.97 -18.97 -15.07
C LYS A 264 30.19 -18.57 -13.61
N SER A 265 31.01 -19.33 -12.89
CA SER A 265 31.30 -19.09 -11.46
C SER A 265 32.23 -17.90 -11.31
N MET A 266 33.25 -17.77 -12.17
CA MET A 266 34.11 -16.58 -12.19
C MET A 266 33.34 -15.31 -12.58
N LEU A 267 32.44 -15.41 -13.58
CA LEU A 267 31.52 -14.33 -13.92
C LEU A 267 30.66 -13.91 -12.73
N THR A 268 30.10 -14.87 -11.99
CA THR A 268 29.28 -14.59 -10.81
C THR A 268 30.10 -13.93 -9.70
N CYS A 269 31.34 -14.36 -9.49
CA CYS A 269 32.25 -13.74 -8.54
C CYS A 269 32.51 -12.27 -8.88
N VAL A 270 33.00 -12.00 -10.09
CA VAL A 270 33.34 -10.64 -10.55
C VAL A 270 32.11 -9.74 -10.59
N ALA A 271 31.00 -10.23 -11.13
CA ALA A 271 29.75 -9.46 -11.23
C ALA A 271 29.23 -9.01 -9.85
N ASN A 272 29.33 -9.85 -8.82
CA ASN A 272 28.83 -9.50 -7.50
C ASN A 272 29.81 -8.65 -6.68
N LEU A 273 31.12 -8.94 -6.72
CA LEU A 273 32.13 -8.22 -5.94
C LEU A 273 32.53 -6.89 -6.57
N ALA A 274 32.75 -6.86 -7.89
CA ALA A 274 33.30 -5.69 -8.58
C ALA A 274 32.23 -4.72 -9.10
N ILE A 275 31.00 -5.20 -9.36
CA ILE A 275 29.92 -4.39 -9.93
C ILE A 275 28.75 -4.28 -8.95
N GLY A 276 28.17 -5.41 -8.55
CA GLY A 276 26.95 -5.45 -7.75
C GLY A 276 27.10 -4.82 -6.37
N TRP A 277 28.19 -5.11 -5.64
CA TRP A 277 28.41 -4.54 -4.31
C TRP A 277 28.68 -3.02 -4.34
N PRO A 278 29.58 -2.49 -5.20
CA PRO A 278 29.76 -1.05 -5.35
C PRO A 278 28.51 -0.31 -5.82
N LEU A 279 27.61 -0.96 -6.57
CA LEU A 279 26.34 -0.36 -7.01
C LEU A 279 25.41 0.00 -5.84
N VAL A 280 25.34 -0.86 -4.81
CA VAL A 280 24.41 -0.69 -3.68
C VAL A 280 25.06 -0.12 -2.43
N ALA A 281 26.38 -0.24 -2.28
CA ALA A 281 27.11 0.22 -1.10
C ALA A 281 26.90 1.72 -0.77
N PRO A 282 26.97 2.66 -1.74
CA PRO A 282 26.72 4.07 -1.45
C PRO A 282 25.30 4.33 -0.93
N LEU A 283 24.31 3.66 -1.52
CA LEU A 283 22.89 3.80 -1.14
C LEU A 283 22.61 3.21 0.24
N ALA A 284 23.20 2.06 0.56
CA ALA A 284 23.06 1.41 1.86
C ALA A 284 23.72 2.22 2.98
N CYS A 285 24.93 2.72 2.73
CA CYS A 285 25.66 3.57 3.68
C CYS A 285 24.93 4.90 3.94
N TRP A 286 24.37 5.53 2.89
CA TRP A 286 23.60 6.77 3.02
C TRP A 286 22.38 6.62 3.93
N LYS A 287 21.69 5.47 3.87
CA LYS A 287 20.50 5.18 4.69
C LYS A 287 20.82 4.80 6.14
N GLY A 288 22.11 4.64 6.48
CA GLY A 288 22.61 4.25 7.80
C GLY A 288 22.47 2.75 8.09
N LEU A 289 23.43 2.13 8.78
CA LEU A 289 23.49 0.67 8.96
C LEU A 289 22.88 0.16 10.27
N ARG A 290 22.13 1.00 11.00
CA ARG A 290 21.60 0.66 12.33
C ARG A 290 20.64 -0.54 12.28
N ASN A 291 19.62 -0.49 11.41
CA ASN A 291 18.63 -1.56 11.29
C ASN A 291 19.24 -2.85 10.74
N LEU A 292 20.26 -2.73 9.88
CA LEU A 292 21.03 -3.87 9.40
C LEU A 292 21.74 -4.58 10.56
N ARG A 293 22.35 -3.84 11.49
CA ARG A 293 23.05 -4.41 12.64
C ARG A 293 22.11 -5.18 13.57
N VAL A 294 20.91 -4.65 13.82
CA VAL A 294 19.90 -5.32 14.67
C VAL A 294 19.44 -6.64 14.06
N HIS A 295 19.20 -6.66 12.74
CA HIS A 295 18.71 -7.85 12.04
C HIS A 295 19.80 -8.66 11.34
N PHE A 296 21.07 -8.46 11.70
CA PHE A 296 22.22 -8.98 10.95
C PHE A 296 22.19 -10.51 10.79
N SER A 297 21.81 -11.25 11.83
CA SER A 297 21.71 -12.72 11.78
C SER A 297 20.72 -13.20 10.69
N LYS A 298 19.53 -12.60 10.63
CA LYS A 298 18.52 -12.92 9.60
C LYS A 298 19.00 -12.51 8.20
N VAL A 299 19.63 -11.34 8.07
CA VAL A 299 20.16 -10.87 6.78
C VAL A 299 21.32 -11.75 6.28
N MET A 300 22.21 -12.18 7.18
CA MET A 300 23.30 -13.09 6.87
C MET A 300 22.77 -14.45 6.41
N ALA A 301 21.73 -14.98 7.06
CA ALA A 301 21.07 -16.20 6.61
C ALA A 301 20.52 -16.07 5.18
N ILE A 302 19.85 -14.95 4.86
CA ILE A 302 19.38 -14.67 3.50
C ILE A 302 20.55 -14.60 2.52
N ALA A 303 21.65 -13.95 2.89
CA ALA A 303 22.85 -13.80 2.06
C ALA A 303 23.52 -15.15 1.74
N VAL A 304 23.68 -16.01 2.75
CA VAL A 304 24.24 -17.36 2.57
C VAL A 304 23.32 -18.20 1.70
N LEU A 305 22.00 -18.17 1.92
CA LEU A 305 21.04 -18.94 1.14
C LEU A 305 20.98 -18.48 -0.33
N ALA A 306 21.00 -17.17 -0.57
CA ALA A 306 21.07 -16.60 -1.92
C ALA A 306 22.38 -16.97 -2.63
N GLY A 307 23.51 -16.90 -1.91
CA GLY A 307 24.82 -17.31 -2.41
C GLY A 307 24.87 -18.80 -2.77
N LEU A 308 24.35 -19.65 -1.88
CA LEU A 308 24.25 -21.09 -2.10
C LEU A 308 23.36 -21.42 -3.30
N GLU A 309 22.13 -20.89 -3.34
CA GLU A 309 21.20 -21.10 -4.45
C GLU A 309 21.85 -20.79 -5.80
N ARG A 310 22.47 -19.61 -5.93
CA ARG A 310 23.06 -19.15 -7.18
C ARG A 310 24.25 -20.02 -7.61
N ASN A 311 25.14 -20.32 -6.68
CA ASN A 311 26.35 -21.10 -6.98
C ASN A 311 26.03 -22.58 -7.22
N LEU A 312 25.12 -23.17 -6.45
CA LEU A 312 24.66 -24.55 -6.66
C LEU A 312 23.96 -24.72 -8.02
N THR A 313 23.11 -23.77 -8.43
CA THR A 313 22.47 -23.80 -9.76
C THR A 313 23.49 -23.60 -10.88
N ASN A 314 24.49 -22.74 -10.71
CA ASN A 314 25.53 -22.57 -11.72
C ASN A 314 26.41 -23.82 -11.84
N SER A 315 26.74 -24.45 -10.71
CA SER A 315 27.53 -25.67 -10.66
C SER A 315 26.78 -26.88 -11.20
N SER A 316 25.47 -26.99 -10.98
CA SER A 316 24.65 -28.08 -11.53
C SER A 316 24.69 -28.08 -13.06
N LEU A 317 24.71 -26.91 -13.70
CA LEU A 317 24.75 -26.77 -15.17
C LEU A 317 26.03 -27.32 -15.83
N TYR A 318 27.09 -27.63 -15.07
CA TYR A 318 28.25 -28.36 -15.60
C TYR A 318 28.03 -29.88 -15.65
N LYS A 319 27.02 -30.39 -14.96
CA LYS A 319 26.78 -31.81 -14.68
C LYS A 319 25.43 -32.34 -15.20
N ILE A 320 24.44 -31.46 -15.36
CA ILE A 320 23.12 -31.80 -15.90
C ILE A 320 22.76 -30.91 -17.09
N GLY A 321 21.99 -31.46 -18.02
CA GLY A 321 21.42 -30.71 -19.15
C GLY A 321 20.39 -29.67 -18.71
N GLY A 322 20.18 -28.65 -19.55
CA GLY A 322 19.24 -27.56 -19.28
C GLY A 322 17.79 -28.02 -19.12
N SER A 323 17.38 -29.09 -19.80
CA SER A 323 16.05 -29.72 -19.68
C SER A 323 15.84 -30.30 -18.28
N LEU A 324 16.78 -31.13 -17.80
CA LEU A 324 16.74 -31.71 -16.45
C LEU A 324 16.82 -30.62 -15.36
N LYS A 325 17.67 -29.59 -15.56
CA LYS A 325 17.73 -28.42 -14.67
C LYS A 325 16.37 -27.71 -14.57
N THR A 326 15.69 -27.50 -15.69
CA THR A 326 14.37 -26.86 -15.73
C THR A 326 13.31 -27.70 -15.02
N ALA A 327 13.33 -29.02 -15.23
CA ALA A 327 12.44 -29.95 -14.54
C ALA A 327 12.64 -29.90 -13.01
N LEU A 328 13.89 -29.97 -12.55
CA LEU A 328 14.22 -29.90 -11.12
C LEU A 328 13.90 -28.54 -10.50
N HIS A 329 13.96 -27.46 -11.27
CA HIS A 329 13.59 -26.12 -10.81
C HIS A 329 12.09 -26.00 -10.53
N GLY A 330 11.25 -26.81 -11.18
CA GLY A 330 9.82 -26.90 -10.89
C GLY A 330 9.48 -27.26 -9.44
N PHE A 331 10.41 -27.94 -8.74
CA PHE A 331 10.25 -28.27 -7.31
C PHE A 331 10.34 -27.04 -6.39
N ASN A 332 10.75 -25.88 -6.88
CA ASN A 332 10.79 -24.64 -6.08
C ASN A 332 9.41 -24.27 -5.53
N VAL A 333 8.34 -24.54 -6.27
CA VAL A 333 6.97 -24.20 -5.88
C VAL A 333 6.48 -25.05 -4.69
N PRO A 334 6.48 -26.40 -4.75
CA PRO A 334 6.10 -27.22 -3.60
C PRO A 334 7.06 -27.05 -2.41
N LEU A 335 8.37 -26.89 -2.64
CA LEU A 335 9.32 -26.66 -1.55
C LEU A 335 9.10 -25.31 -0.87
N ALA A 336 8.81 -24.25 -1.62
CA ALA A 336 8.49 -22.95 -1.03
C ALA A 336 7.21 -22.97 -0.22
N PHE A 337 6.18 -23.71 -0.67
CA PHE A 337 4.97 -23.93 0.12
C PHE A 337 5.29 -24.66 1.43
N LEU A 338 6.01 -25.77 1.35
CA LEU A 338 6.40 -26.58 2.51
C LEU A 338 7.22 -25.77 3.52
N MET A 339 8.27 -25.09 3.06
CA MET A 339 9.15 -24.31 3.93
C MET A 339 8.45 -23.09 4.52
N ALA A 340 7.61 -22.38 3.75
CA ALA A 340 6.83 -21.26 4.28
C ALA A 340 5.86 -21.71 5.38
N ALA A 341 5.24 -22.88 5.23
CA ALA A 341 4.35 -23.44 6.23
C ALA A 341 5.10 -23.94 7.48
N LEU A 342 6.23 -24.64 7.31
CA LEU A 342 7.08 -25.11 8.42
C LEU A 342 7.67 -23.94 9.24
N CYS A 343 8.08 -22.86 8.57
CA CYS A 343 8.57 -21.66 9.23
C CYS A 343 7.45 -20.80 9.85
N GLY A 344 6.17 -21.19 9.73
CA GLY A 344 5.04 -20.46 10.28
C GLY A 344 4.77 -19.11 9.60
N VAL A 345 5.29 -18.91 8.39
CA VAL A 345 5.11 -17.69 7.59
C VAL A 345 3.77 -17.68 6.86
N ASP A 346 3.28 -18.87 6.51
CA ASP A 346 1.98 -19.05 5.86
C ASP A 346 1.07 -19.88 6.78
N GLU A 347 0.23 -19.20 7.57
CA GLU A 347 -0.71 -19.85 8.49
C GLU A 347 -1.67 -20.79 7.76
N LEU A 348 -2.09 -20.43 6.54
CA LEU A 348 -2.98 -21.25 5.73
C LEU A 348 -2.30 -22.56 5.29
N GLY A 349 -1.05 -22.46 4.84
CA GLY A 349 -0.24 -23.63 4.50
C GLY A 349 0.01 -24.52 5.71
N ARG A 350 0.26 -23.92 6.87
CA ARG A 350 0.46 -24.62 8.14
C ARG A 350 -0.79 -25.37 8.60
N SER A 351 -1.98 -24.74 8.51
CA SER A 351 -3.26 -25.40 8.80
C SER A 351 -3.58 -26.53 7.82
N CYS A 352 -3.22 -26.39 6.54
CA CYS A 352 -3.35 -27.48 5.56
C CYS A 352 -2.44 -28.67 5.88
N LEU A 353 -1.18 -28.45 6.28
CA LEU A 353 -0.23 -29.51 6.59
C LEU A 353 -0.50 -30.20 7.93
N LEU A 354 -0.84 -29.45 8.98
CA LEU A 354 -0.96 -29.99 10.34
C LEU A 354 -2.40 -30.39 10.72
N GLY A 355 -3.41 -29.80 10.08
CA GLY A 355 -4.81 -29.96 10.51
C GLY A 355 -5.66 -30.92 9.68
N CYS A 356 -5.11 -31.59 8.66
CA CYS A 356 -5.89 -32.39 7.69
C CYS A 356 -7.10 -31.65 7.08
N GLY A 357 -7.11 -30.30 7.09
CA GLY A 357 -8.17 -29.45 6.54
C GLY A 357 -8.10 -29.25 5.02
N CYS A 358 -7.31 -30.07 4.31
CA CYS A 358 -7.06 -29.97 2.87
C CYS A 358 -8.28 -30.17 1.98
N GLY A 359 -9.41 -30.64 2.53
CA GLY A 359 -10.65 -30.87 1.77
C GLY A 359 -11.21 -29.63 1.05
N ASN A 360 -10.86 -28.41 1.48
CA ASN A 360 -11.52 -27.19 0.98
C ASN A 360 -10.74 -26.33 -0.02
N ASN A 361 -9.50 -26.69 -0.39
CA ASN A 361 -8.68 -25.95 -1.37
C ASN A 361 -8.16 -26.83 -2.52
N LEU A 362 -9.00 -27.73 -3.05
CA LEU A 362 -8.70 -28.57 -4.22
C LEU A 362 -8.04 -27.78 -5.37
N LEU A 363 -8.48 -26.54 -5.61
CA LEU A 363 -7.95 -25.68 -6.67
C LEU A 363 -6.49 -25.25 -6.43
N LEU A 364 -6.09 -25.02 -5.17
CA LEU A 364 -4.72 -24.66 -4.84
C LEU A 364 -3.80 -25.88 -5.01
N THR A 365 -4.20 -27.04 -4.49
CA THR A 365 -3.44 -28.29 -4.63
C THR A 365 -3.29 -28.67 -6.10
N LEU A 366 -4.38 -28.59 -6.89
CA LEU A 366 -4.35 -28.81 -8.33
C LEU A 366 -3.37 -27.85 -9.03
N ALA A 367 -3.38 -26.57 -8.67
CA ALA A 367 -2.46 -25.59 -9.24
C ALA A 367 -0.99 -25.95 -8.96
N LEU A 368 -0.65 -26.34 -7.72
CA LEU A 368 0.72 -26.73 -7.36
C LEU A 368 1.18 -27.97 -8.13
N VAL A 369 0.31 -28.98 -8.24
CA VAL A 369 0.57 -30.21 -9.00
C VAL A 369 0.80 -29.90 -10.47
N LEU A 370 -0.06 -29.09 -11.09
CA LEU A 370 0.07 -28.70 -12.51
C LEU A 370 1.38 -27.93 -12.76
N ILE A 371 1.76 -27.00 -11.88
CA ILE A 371 2.99 -26.23 -12.06
C ILE A 371 4.23 -27.14 -11.98
N ALA A 372 4.28 -28.05 -11.01
CA ALA A 372 5.36 -29.02 -10.89
C ALA A 372 5.38 -29.99 -12.09
N ALA A 373 4.21 -30.51 -12.48
CA ALA A 373 4.07 -31.41 -13.63
C ALA A 373 4.54 -30.77 -14.93
N GLY A 374 4.18 -29.51 -15.20
CA GLY A 374 4.61 -28.81 -16.43
C GLY A 374 6.14 -28.65 -16.54
N SER A 375 6.82 -28.48 -15.41
CA SER A 375 8.29 -28.44 -15.38
C SER A 375 8.90 -29.81 -15.72
N ILE A 376 8.31 -30.89 -15.20
CA ILE A 376 8.73 -32.28 -15.50
C ILE A 376 8.47 -32.61 -16.97
N VAL A 377 7.28 -32.27 -17.49
CA VAL A 377 6.90 -32.47 -18.90
C VAL A 377 7.86 -31.77 -19.85
N THR A 378 8.29 -30.55 -19.50
CA THR A 378 9.29 -29.78 -20.25
C THR A 378 10.60 -30.56 -20.42
N GLY A 379 11.03 -31.28 -19.38
CA GLY A 379 12.23 -32.12 -19.41
C GLY A 379 12.01 -33.50 -20.04
N ALA A 380 10.83 -34.09 -19.86
CA ALA A 380 10.53 -35.47 -20.23
C ALA A 380 10.27 -35.68 -21.74
N ILE A 381 9.68 -34.69 -22.41
CA ILE A 381 9.23 -34.81 -23.82
C ILE A 381 10.27 -34.22 -24.80
N GLY A 382 11.51 -33.98 -24.35
CA GLY A 382 12.56 -33.34 -25.15
C GLY A 382 13.13 -34.24 -26.26
N ASP A 383 13.01 -33.73 -27.50
CA ASP A 383 13.61 -34.05 -28.81
C ASP A 383 13.91 -35.53 -29.14
N GLY A 384 13.37 -35.98 -30.29
CA GLY A 384 13.51 -37.32 -30.87
C GLY A 384 14.94 -37.82 -31.16
N SER A 385 15.97 -37.13 -30.66
CA SER A 385 17.31 -37.64 -30.45
C SER A 385 17.53 -37.85 -28.94
N GLY A 386 16.92 -38.90 -28.37
CA GLY A 386 17.18 -39.36 -27.01
C GLY A 386 17.30 -38.25 -25.97
N GLY A 387 16.16 -37.67 -25.56
CA GLY A 387 16.03 -36.74 -24.44
C GLY A 387 16.83 -37.22 -23.23
N SER A 388 18.04 -36.70 -23.13
CA SER A 388 19.04 -37.22 -22.23
C SER A 388 18.73 -36.70 -20.83
N TRP A 389 17.97 -37.50 -20.07
CA TRP A 389 18.03 -37.48 -18.61
C TRP A 389 19.44 -37.89 -18.09
N HIS A 390 20.48 -37.94 -18.95
CA HIS A 390 21.85 -38.12 -18.49
C HIS A 390 22.24 -36.87 -17.72
N GLY A 391 22.29 -37.04 -16.42
CA GLY A 391 22.84 -36.11 -15.48
C GLY A 391 23.56 -36.91 -14.42
N ASP A 392 24.77 -36.47 -14.06
CA ASP A 392 25.48 -37.05 -12.94
C ASP A 392 24.60 -36.91 -11.68
N LEU A 393 24.55 -37.94 -10.83
CA LEU A 393 23.81 -37.91 -9.55
C LEU A 393 24.18 -36.67 -8.72
N LEU A 394 25.45 -36.27 -8.78
CA LEU A 394 25.98 -35.06 -8.18
C LEU A 394 25.25 -33.81 -8.68
N GLY A 395 25.03 -33.67 -9.99
CA GLY A 395 24.37 -32.50 -10.56
C GLY A 395 22.88 -32.41 -10.19
N VAL A 396 22.19 -33.55 -10.08
CA VAL A 396 20.82 -33.62 -9.54
C VAL A 396 20.81 -33.17 -8.08
N PHE A 397 21.72 -33.70 -7.25
CA PHE A 397 21.85 -33.31 -5.84
C PHE A 397 22.10 -31.81 -5.67
N LEU A 398 23.04 -31.25 -6.44
CA LEU A 398 23.34 -29.81 -6.43
C LEU A 398 22.10 -28.97 -6.78
N GLN A 399 21.32 -29.38 -7.78
CA GLN A 399 20.13 -28.64 -8.19
C GLN A 399 19.01 -28.74 -7.14
N VAL A 400 18.79 -29.91 -6.53
CA VAL A 400 17.80 -30.08 -5.45
C VAL A 400 18.21 -29.25 -4.22
N ALA A 401 19.49 -29.27 -3.85
CA ALA A 401 20.01 -28.45 -2.76
C ALA A 401 19.80 -26.95 -3.04
N SER A 402 19.99 -26.52 -4.29
CA SER A 402 19.67 -25.16 -4.71
C SER A 402 18.18 -24.82 -4.53
N SER A 403 17.28 -25.74 -4.88
CA SER A 403 15.83 -25.53 -4.74
C SER A 403 15.40 -25.40 -3.27
N VAL A 404 16.06 -26.14 -2.37
CA VAL A 404 15.87 -26.01 -0.92
C VAL A 404 16.38 -24.65 -0.42
N ALA A 405 17.58 -24.25 -0.83
CA ALA A 405 18.14 -22.94 -0.48
C ALA A 405 17.23 -21.79 -0.94
N TYR A 406 16.70 -21.87 -2.17
CA TYR A 406 15.72 -20.94 -2.73
C TYR A 406 14.47 -20.84 -1.83
N ALA A 407 13.87 -21.97 -1.47
CA ALA A 407 12.65 -22.01 -0.66
C ALA A 407 12.88 -21.39 0.74
N LEU A 408 13.99 -21.75 1.38
CA LEU A 408 14.34 -21.26 2.70
C LEU A 408 14.69 -19.76 2.69
N LYS A 409 15.36 -19.27 1.64
CA LYS A 409 15.67 -17.84 1.43
C LYS A 409 14.41 -16.98 1.57
N PHE A 410 13.35 -17.35 0.86
CA PHE A 410 12.11 -16.58 0.86
C PHE A 410 11.30 -16.72 2.15
N ALA A 411 11.33 -17.89 2.79
CA ALA A 411 10.72 -18.06 4.11
C ALA A 411 11.40 -17.13 5.15
N VAL A 412 12.74 -17.13 5.21
CA VAL A 412 13.51 -16.26 6.11
C VAL A 412 13.32 -14.78 5.79
N ALA A 413 13.32 -14.41 4.50
CA ALA A 413 13.06 -13.05 4.07
C ALA A 413 11.68 -12.55 4.52
N LYS A 414 10.64 -13.38 4.40
CA LYS A 414 9.30 -13.01 4.84
C LYS A 414 9.19 -12.92 6.37
N MET A 415 9.85 -13.81 7.12
CA MET A 415 9.96 -13.68 8.59
C MET A 415 10.64 -12.37 9.01
N LEU A 416 11.66 -11.93 8.26
CA LEU A 416 12.33 -10.65 8.51
C LEU A 416 11.37 -9.47 8.29
N PHE A 417 10.57 -9.49 7.23
CA PHE A 417 9.63 -8.40 6.93
C PHE A 417 8.42 -8.38 7.87
N ASN A 418 7.95 -9.54 8.32
CA ASN A 418 6.85 -9.63 9.29
C ASN A 418 7.27 -9.21 10.71
N SER A 419 8.57 -9.22 11.05
CA SER A 419 9.05 -8.80 12.38
C SER A 419 8.98 -7.29 12.65
N GLY A 420 8.46 -6.49 11.72
CA GLY A 420 8.38 -5.03 11.82
C GLY A 420 6.98 -4.44 11.81
N ASP A 421 5.96 -5.18 12.22
CA ASP A 421 4.55 -4.72 12.18
C ASP A 421 4.34 -3.51 13.11
N PRO A 422 4.01 -2.31 12.57
CA PRO A 422 3.89 -1.07 13.32
C PRO A 422 2.67 -1.01 14.27
N ASN A 423 1.78 -2.01 14.26
CA ASN A 423 0.64 -2.09 15.17
C ASN A 423 0.95 -2.72 16.53
N ALA A 424 2.15 -3.26 16.73
CA ALA A 424 2.61 -3.66 18.06
C ALA A 424 2.95 -2.40 18.86
N ALA A 425 2.21 -2.08 19.91
CA ALA A 425 2.43 -0.87 20.71
C ALA A 425 3.90 -0.80 21.22
N GLY A 426 4.58 0.34 20.98
CA GLY A 426 5.90 0.64 21.58
C GLY A 426 7.14 0.24 20.75
N VAL A 427 7.12 0.42 19.43
CA VAL A 427 8.22 0.01 18.54
C VAL A 427 9.38 1.03 18.56
N ASP A 428 10.51 0.65 19.16
CA ASP A 428 11.80 1.34 19.02
C ASP A 428 12.21 1.48 17.54
N PRO A 429 12.81 2.58 17.07
CA PRO A 429 13.23 2.76 15.66
C PRO A 429 14.17 1.67 15.12
N GLY A 430 14.76 0.84 16.00
CA GLY A 430 15.68 -0.25 15.66
C GLY A 430 15.02 -1.57 15.26
N SER A 431 13.70 -1.73 15.39
CA SER A 431 12.97 -2.96 15.02
C SER A 431 12.28 -2.90 13.66
N LEU A 432 12.41 -1.78 12.93
CA LEU A 432 12.01 -1.70 11.53
C LEU A 432 12.93 -2.56 10.66
N PRO A 433 12.39 -3.35 9.71
CA PRO A 433 13.20 -4.21 8.86
C PRO A 433 14.15 -3.38 8.00
N PRO A 434 15.34 -3.91 7.68
CA PRO A 434 16.30 -3.23 6.82
C PRO A 434 15.72 -3.04 5.41
N SER A 435 16.10 -1.93 4.77
CA SER A 435 15.76 -1.66 3.37
C SER A 435 16.38 -2.69 2.43
N LYS A 436 15.77 -2.91 1.26
CA LYS A 436 16.24 -3.94 0.31
C LYS A 436 17.68 -3.70 -0.16
N ASP A 437 18.08 -2.43 -0.29
CA ASP A 437 19.45 -2.06 -0.65
C ASP A 437 20.46 -2.45 0.44
N GLN A 438 20.08 -2.38 1.73
CA GLN A 438 20.92 -2.82 2.85
C GLN A 438 21.03 -4.34 2.91
N ILE A 439 19.99 -5.07 2.51
CA ILE A 439 20.05 -6.52 2.38
C ILE A 439 20.99 -6.87 1.21
N ALA A 440 20.81 -6.24 0.04
CA ALA A 440 21.68 -6.43 -1.13
C ALA A 440 23.16 -6.10 -0.85
N PHE A 441 23.41 -5.10 0.00
CA PHE A 441 24.76 -4.74 0.45
C PHE A 441 25.51 -5.89 1.13
N VAL A 442 24.81 -6.79 1.83
CA VAL A 442 25.41 -8.00 2.43
C VAL A 442 25.36 -9.18 1.47
N VAL A 443 24.25 -9.35 0.74
CA VAL A 443 24.04 -10.51 -0.13
C VAL A 443 25.04 -10.54 -1.30
N ASN A 444 25.31 -9.41 -1.95
CA ASN A 444 26.23 -9.35 -3.09
C ASN A 444 27.64 -9.86 -2.75
N PRO A 445 28.34 -9.31 -1.74
CA PRO A 445 29.69 -9.78 -1.43
C PRO A 445 29.70 -11.22 -0.92
N VAL A 446 28.71 -11.64 -0.13
CA VAL A 446 28.60 -13.05 0.30
C VAL A 446 28.41 -13.99 -0.90
N THR A 447 27.57 -13.61 -1.86
CA THR A 447 27.35 -14.41 -3.08
C THR A 447 28.64 -14.57 -3.89
N GLY A 448 29.40 -13.49 -4.05
CA GLY A 448 30.69 -13.52 -4.75
C GLY A 448 31.77 -14.31 -4.01
N LEU A 449 31.86 -14.18 -2.69
CA LEU A 449 32.76 -14.99 -1.86
C LEU A 449 32.39 -16.48 -1.91
N MET A 450 31.10 -16.81 -1.89
CA MET A 450 30.63 -18.18 -2.11
C MET A 450 31.04 -18.69 -3.49
N SER A 451 31.00 -17.85 -4.53
CA SER A 451 31.51 -18.24 -5.85
C SER A 451 33.00 -18.59 -5.81
N LEU A 452 33.82 -17.84 -5.07
CA LEU A 452 35.25 -18.17 -4.89
C LEU A 452 35.46 -19.53 -4.25
N LEU A 453 34.62 -19.92 -3.29
CA LEU A 453 34.68 -21.24 -2.65
C LEU A 453 34.35 -22.38 -3.62
N PHE A 454 33.47 -22.12 -4.60
CA PHE A 454 33.04 -23.12 -5.58
C PHE A 454 33.99 -23.22 -6.78
N LEU A 455 34.73 -22.17 -7.10
CA LEU A 455 35.67 -22.15 -8.24
C LEU A 455 36.58 -23.38 -8.33
N PRO A 456 37.35 -23.78 -7.30
CA PRO A 456 38.32 -24.87 -7.43
C PRO A 456 37.70 -26.24 -7.74
N PHE A 457 36.40 -26.42 -7.52
CA PHE A 457 35.70 -27.69 -7.76
C PHE A 457 35.11 -27.80 -9.16
N PHE A 458 34.81 -26.68 -9.82
CA PHE A 458 34.03 -26.65 -11.06
C PHE A 458 34.73 -25.94 -12.22
N GLU A 459 35.73 -25.09 -11.96
CA GLU A 459 36.48 -24.39 -12.99
C GLU A 459 37.98 -24.59 -12.79
N SER A 460 38.65 -25.13 -13.81
CA SER A 460 40.10 -25.37 -13.79
C SER A 460 40.92 -24.16 -14.23
N ASN A 461 40.33 -23.24 -15.00
CA ASN A 461 40.98 -22.02 -15.49
C ASN A 461 40.28 -20.79 -14.92
N PHE A 462 41.04 -19.92 -14.25
CA PHE A 462 40.55 -18.68 -13.62
C PHE A 462 40.56 -17.49 -14.60
N ALA A 463 40.11 -17.72 -15.84
CA ALA A 463 40.07 -16.66 -16.83
C ALA A 463 39.05 -15.59 -16.45
N LEU A 464 39.44 -14.32 -16.57
CA LEU A 464 38.52 -13.21 -16.32
C LEU A 464 37.41 -13.19 -17.37
N PRO A 465 36.14 -12.95 -16.96
CA PRO A 465 35.02 -12.82 -17.88
C PRO A 465 35.14 -11.55 -18.72
N SER A 466 34.38 -11.47 -19.82
CA SER A 466 34.26 -10.20 -20.55
C SER A 466 33.63 -9.12 -19.66
N VAL A 467 34.11 -7.88 -19.80
CA VAL A 467 33.65 -6.74 -19.01
C VAL A 467 32.16 -6.48 -19.25
N ASP A 468 31.71 -6.57 -20.50
CA ASP A 468 30.32 -6.34 -20.88
C ASP A 468 29.37 -7.33 -20.18
N SER A 469 29.70 -8.62 -20.21
CA SER A 469 28.93 -9.66 -19.51
C SER A 469 28.96 -9.45 -18.00
N ALA A 470 30.12 -9.10 -17.43
CA ALA A 470 30.26 -8.86 -16.00
C ALA A 470 29.43 -7.66 -15.51
N VAL A 471 29.38 -6.57 -16.28
CA VAL A 471 28.58 -5.38 -15.97
C VAL A 471 27.09 -5.71 -16.05
N VAL A 472 26.63 -6.33 -17.14
CA VAL A 472 25.22 -6.72 -17.31
C VAL A 472 24.78 -7.66 -16.20
N VAL A 473 25.56 -8.72 -15.93
CA VAL A 473 25.24 -9.67 -14.86
C VAL A 473 25.27 -9.00 -13.49
N GLY A 474 26.23 -8.11 -13.21
CA GLY A 474 26.32 -7.44 -11.91
C GLY A 474 25.12 -6.54 -11.62
N ILE A 475 24.73 -5.70 -12.59
CA ILE A 475 23.58 -4.80 -12.46
C ILE A 475 22.28 -5.60 -12.40
N CYS A 476 22.04 -6.49 -13.36
CA CYS A 476 20.79 -7.21 -13.46
C CYS A 476 20.62 -8.27 -12.35
N ALA A 477 21.69 -8.92 -11.89
CA ALA A 477 21.60 -9.85 -10.75
C ALA A 477 21.24 -9.13 -9.44
N THR A 478 21.82 -7.95 -9.22
CA THR A 478 21.46 -7.10 -8.08
C THR A 478 20.00 -6.64 -8.20
N GLY A 479 19.55 -6.28 -9.41
CA GLY A 479 18.15 -5.95 -9.69
C GLY A 479 17.20 -7.12 -9.40
N ILE A 480 17.53 -8.33 -9.85
CA ILE A 480 16.77 -9.56 -9.55
C ILE A 480 16.57 -9.72 -8.05
N LEU A 481 17.65 -9.64 -7.27
CA LEU A 481 17.59 -9.76 -5.80
C LEU A 481 16.64 -8.72 -5.19
N VAL A 482 16.76 -7.45 -5.59
CA VAL A 482 15.91 -6.38 -5.06
C VAL A 482 14.44 -6.59 -5.43
N PHE A 483 14.14 -6.93 -6.69
CA PHE A 483 12.77 -7.20 -7.13
C PHE A 483 12.17 -8.43 -6.43
N GLU A 484 12.94 -9.49 -6.26
CA GLU A 484 12.51 -10.69 -5.51
C GLU A 484 12.17 -10.36 -4.05
N LEU A 485 13.00 -9.56 -3.37
CA LEU A 485 12.73 -9.14 -2.00
C LEU A 485 11.51 -8.23 -1.90
N LEU A 486 11.31 -7.33 -2.87
CA LEU A 486 10.12 -6.46 -2.95
C LEU A 486 8.86 -7.28 -3.20
N LEU A 487 8.89 -8.23 -4.14
CA LEU A 487 7.78 -9.14 -4.41
C LEU A 487 7.45 -9.99 -3.18
N THR A 488 8.47 -10.44 -2.44
CA THR A 488 8.28 -11.21 -1.20
C THR A 488 7.59 -10.38 -0.11
N GLU A 489 7.93 -9.10 0.00
CA GLU A 489 7.27 -8.17 0.90
C GLU A 489 5.80 -7.95 0.51
N LEU A 490 5.55 -7.64 -0.76
CA LEU A 490 4.20 -7.34 -1.29
C LEU A 490 3.28 -8.56 -1.37
N THR A 491 3.84 -9.77 -1.49
CA THR A 491 3.08 -11.00 -1.73
C THR A 491 3.48 -12.10 -0.73
N SER A 492 3.48 -13.37 -1.15
CA SER A 492 3.91 -14.51 -0.33
C SER A 492 5.09 -15.24 -0.98
N PRO A 493 5.93 -15.96 -0.21
CA PRO A 493 6.99 -16.80 -0.75
C PRO A 493 6.49 -17.73 -1.87
N LEU A 494 5.30 -18.31 -1.68
CA LEU A 494 4.65 -19.15 -2.69
C LEU A 494 4.35 -18.40 -3.99
N THR A 495 3.83 -17.18 -3.90
CA THR A 495 3.52 -16.35 -5.07
C THR A 495 4.80 -16.05 -5.86
N VAL A 496 5.89 -15.73 -5.17
CA VAL A 496 7.20 -15.48 -5.80
C VAL A 496 7.70 -16.71 -6.53
N SER A 497 7.57 -17.91 -5.93
CA SER A 497 7.93 -19.18 -6.60
C SER A 497 7.10 -19.47 -7.85
N VAL A 498 5.79 -19.22 -7.81
CA VAL A 498 4.91 -19.39 -8.99
C VAL A 498 5.31 -18.43 -10.11
N LEU A 499 5.57 -17.16 -9.78
CA LEU A 499 6.08 -16.17 -10.73
C LEU A 499 7.49 -16.55 -11.24
N GLY A 500 8.29 -17.23 -10.43
CA GLY A 500 9.59 -17.77 -10.84
C GLY A 500 9.47 -18.83 -11.93
N VAL A 501 8.50 -19.75 -11.83
CA VAL A 501 8.27 -20.72 -12.92
C VAL A 501 7.87 -20.02 -14.22
N MET A 502 7.04 -18.96 -14.11
CA MET A 502 6.63 -18.17 -15.28
C MET A 502 7.79 -17.40 -15.93
N HIS A 503 8.83 -17.00 -15.18
CA HIS A 503 9.99 -16.34 -15.80
C HIS A 503 10.70 -17.25 -16.79
N ASN A 504 10.74 -18.58 -16.54
CA ASN A 504 11.37 -19.53 -17.48
C ASN A 504 10.62 -19.59 -18.80
N VAL A 505 9.29 -19.49 -18.77
CA VAL A 505 8.46 -19.39 -19.97
C VAL A 505 8.83 -18.12 -20.75
N VAL A 506 8.98 -16.98 -20.07
CA VAL A 506 9.36 -15.71 -20.70
C VAL A 506 10.76 -15.79 -21.35
N ILE A 507 11.72 -16.42 -20.69
CA ILE A 507 13.08 -16.62 -21.23
C ILE A 507 13.03 -17.44 -22.52
N VAL A 508 12.29 -18.54 -22.54
CA VAL A 508 12.21 -19.37 -23.75
C VAL A 508 11.46 -18.63 -24.86
N VAL A 509 10.35 -17.96 -24.56
CA VAL A 509 9.63 -17.13 -25.55
C VAL A 509 10.55 -16.08 -26.16
N PHE A 510 11.41 -15.43 -25.36
CA PHE A 510 12.39 -14.48 -25.85
C PHE A 510 13.36 -15.11 -26.86
N PHE A 511 13.94 -16.27 -26.53
CA PHE A 511 14.84 -16.97 -27.47
C PHE A 511 14.12 -17.47 -28.73
N THR A 512 12.85 -17.85 -28.61
CA THR A 512 12.01 -18.20 -29.77
C THR A 512 11.81 -17.02 -30.70
N LEU A 513 11.56 -15.83 -30.16
CA LEU A 513 11.47 -14.59 -30.95
C LEU A 513 12.81 -14.24 -31.63
N MET A 514 13.93 -14.66 -31.05
CA MET A 514 15.28 -14.53 -31.62
C MET A 514 15.63 -15.65 -32.63
N GLY A 515 14.71 -16.57 -32.91
CA GLY A 515 14.87 -17.61 -33.94
C GLY A 515 15.26 -19.00 -33.44
N GLU A 516 15.37 -19.24 -32.12
CA GLU A 516 15.53 -20.61 -31.59
C GLU A 516 14.20 -21.39 -31.72
N ARG A 517 14.23 -22.66 -32.11
CA ARG A 517 13.00 -23.48 -32.22
C ARG A 517 12.62 -24.04 -30.84
N MET A 518 11.33 -23.97 -30.49
CA MET A 518 10.81 -24.63 -29.29
C MET A 518 10.61 -26.12 -29.55
N SER A 519 11.03 -26.96 -28.60
CA SER A 519 10.72 -28.39 -28.64
C SER A 519 9.26 -28.66 -28.29
N THR A 520 8.72 -29.77 -28.78
CA THR A 520 7.36 -30.21 -28.44
C THR A 520 7.17 -30.38 -26.94
N GLY A 521 8.21 -30.83 -26.23
CA GLY A 521 8.19 -30.93 -24.77
C GLY A 521 8.15 -29.59 -24.05
N GLN A 522 8.88 -28.58 -24.53
CA GLN A 522 8.80 -27.22 -23.99
C GLN A 522 7.40 -26.63 -24.17
N VAL A 523 6.80 -26.80 -25.35
CA VAL A 523 5.43 -26.32 -25.61
C VAL A 523 4.42 -26.99 -24.68
N ALA A 524 4.47 -28.32 -24.56
CA ALA A 524 3.57 -29.07 -23.69
C ALA A 524 3.74 -28.67 -22.22
N GLY A 525 4.99 -28.63 -21.74
CA GLY A 525 5.30 -28.32 -20.35
C GLY A 525 4.92 -26.90 -19.96
N PHE A 526 5.22 -25.90 -20.80
CA PHE A 526 4.81 -24.51 -20.54
C PHE A 526 3.30 -24.32 -20.60
N THR A 527 2.59 -25.05 -21.45
CA THR A 527 1.12 -25.02 -21.48
C THR A 527 0.56 -25.50 -20.14
N VAL A 528 1.07 -26.62 -19.63
CA VAL A 528 0.65 -27.19 -18.34
C VAL A 528 1.01 -26.27 -17.16
N SER A 529 2.24 -25.72 -17.13
CA SER A 529 2.65 -24.77 -16.09
C SER A 529 1.83 -23.48 -16.12
N THR A 530 1.49 -22.97 -17.32
CA THR A 530 0.67 -21.75 -17.47
C THR A 530 -0.76 -22.00 -17.00
N ALA A 531 -1.35 -23.15 -17.33
CA ALA A 531 -2.65 -23.56 -16.80
C ALA A 531 -2.63 -23.63 -15.26
N GLY A 532 -1.58 -24.22 -14.68
CA GLY A 532 -1.36 -24.25 -13.25
C GLY A 532 -1.27 -22.86 -12.60
N ALA A 533 -0.55 -21.92 -13.21
CA ALA A 533 -0.47 -20.54 -12.72
C ALA A 533 -1.82 -19.80 -12.80
N ILE A 534 -2.62 -20.03 -13.84
CA ILE A 534 -3.98 -19.49 -13.96
C ILE A 534 -4.87 -20.08 -12.85
N CYS A 535 -4.81 -21.40 -12.61
CA CYS A 535 -5.50 -22.05 -11.50
C CYS A 535 -5.09 -21.44 -10.15
N TYR A 536 -3.80 -21.18 -9.95
CA TYR A 536 -3.27 -20.53 -8.75
C TYR A 536 -3.85 -19.11 -8.56
N ALA A 537 -3.86 -18.30 -9.61
CA ALA A 537 -4.43 -16.95 -9.58
C ALA A 537 -5.93 -16.98 -9.22
N CYS A 538 -6.68 -17.92 -9.79
CA CYS A 538 -8.08 -18.16 -9.46
C CYS A 538 -8.27 -18.61 -7.99
N ALA A 539 -7.41 -19.50 -7.49
CA ALA A 539 -7.44 -19.94 -6.09
C ALA A 539 -7.20 -18.77 -5.14
N ARG A 540 -6.18 -17.94 -5.39
CA ARG A 540 -5.88 -16.74 -4.59
C ARG A 540 -7.02 -15.72 -4.63
N LYS A 541 -7.64 -15.50 -5.79
CA LYS A 541 -8.81 -14.62 -5.92
C LYS A 541 -10.01 -15.13 -5.11
N ARG A 542 -10.26 -16.45 -5.10
CA ARG A 542 -11.31 -17.06 -4.26
C ARG A 542 -11.00 -16.95 -2.77
N GLN A 543 -9.74 -17.12 -2.38
CA GLN A 543 -9.29 -16.95 -0.99
C GLN A 543 -9.42 -15.51 -0.51
N ALA A 544 -9.07 -14.51 -1.33
CA ALA A 544 -9.27 -13.09 -0.98
C ALA A 544 -10.75 -12.77 -0.74
N LYS A 545 -11.66 -13.33 -1.54
CA LYS A 545 -13.12 -13.21 -1.33
C LYS A 545 -13.59 -13.90 -0.04
N ARG A 546 -13.10 -15.11 0.24
CA ARG A 546 -13.46 -15.87 1.46
C ARG A 546 -12.89 -15.25 2.74
N GLY A 547 -11.67 -14.71 2.69
CA GLY A 547 -11.03 -14.02 3.81
C GLY A 547 -11.82 -12.79 4.24
N GLY A 548 -12.27 -11.96 3.29
CA GLY A 548 -13.17 -10.84 3.58
C GLY A 548 -14.52 -11.26 4.18
N LEU A 549 -15.02 -12.45 3.81
CA LEU A 549 -16.24 -13.07 4.34
C LEU A 549 -16.06 -13.72 5.73
N LEU A 550 -14.84 -14.11 6.10
CA LEU A 550 -14.54 -14.70 7.41
C LEU A 550 -14.23 -13.63 8.45
N THR A 551 -13.53 -12.55 8.09
CA THR A 551 -13.38 -11.37 8.96
C THR A 551 -14.73 -10.75 9.29
N SER A 552 -15.66 -10.67 8.32
CA SER A 552 -17.02 -10.19 8.61
C SER A 552 -17.79 -11.10 9.57
N ARG A 553 -17.55 -12.42 9.49
CA ARG A 553 -18.26 -13.41 10.31
C ARG A 553 -17.64 -13.60 11.70
N SER A 554 -16.32 -13.42 11.86
CA SER A 554 -15.67 -13.39 13.18
C SER A 554 -16.04 -12.12 13.95
N GLU A 555 -16.19 -10.99 13.26
CA GLU A 555 -16.73 -9.75 13.84
C GLU A 555 -18.19 -9.91 14.28
N GLU A 556 -19.02 -10.65 13.52
CA GLU A 556 -20.38 -11.01 13.93
C GLU A 556 -20.40 -11.96 15.15
N MET A 557 -19.48 -12.92 15.22
CA MET A 557 -19.42 -13.90 16.31
C MET A 557 -18.86 -13.30 17.61
N GLN A 558 -17.91 -12.35 17.52
CA GLN A 558 -17.45 -11.56 18.68
C GLN A 558 -18.55 -10.65 19.23
N ARG A 559 -19.43 -10.09 18.37
CA ARG A 559 -20.62 -9.35 18.82
C ARG A 559 -21.68 -10.25 19.47
N ALA A 560 -21.80 -11.49 19.02
CA ALA A 560 -22.72 -12.45 19.62
C ALA A 560 -22.24 -12.88 21.03
N ASN A 561 -20.93 -13.04 21.23
CA ASN A 561 -20.39 -13.38 22.55
C ASN A 561 -20.39 -12.19 23.53
N SER A 562 -20.16 -10.96 23.08
CA SER A 562 -20.26 -9.78 23.96
C SER A 562 -21.69 -9.51 24.44
N GLY A 563 -22.70 -9.88 23.64
CA GLY A 563 -24.11 -9.80 24.05
C GLY A 563 -24.57 -10.93 24.99
N VAL A 564 -23.77 -11.99 25.17
CA VAL A 564 -24.06 -13.09 26.12
C VAL A 564 -23.40 -12.84 27.47
N GLU A 565 -22.24 -12.17 27.52
CA GLU A 565 -21.61 -11.76 28.79
C GLU A 565 -22.42 -10.64 29.49
N GLU A 566 -23.02 -9.70 28.76
CA GLU A 566 -23.93 -8.69 29.34
C GLU A 566 -25.26 -9.28 29.86
N GLY A 567 -25.68 -10.46 29.38
CA GLY A 567 -26.90 -11.14 29.84
C GLY A 567 -26.71 -12.08 31.04
N MET A 568 -25.45 -12.36 31.45
CA MET A 568 -25.13 -13.20 32.60
C MET A 568 -24.72 -12.40 33.86
N GLU A 569 -24.59 -11.08 33.76
CA GLU A 569 -24.48 -10.18 34.92
C GLU A 569 -25.85 -9.62 35.40
N GLU A 570 -26.94 -9.87 34.66
CA GLU A 570 -28.32 -9.50 35.05
C GLU A 570 -29.21 -10.68 35.52
N LEU A 571 -28.63 -11.84 35.81
CA LEU A 571 -29.26 -12.99 36.48
C LEU A 571 -28.48 -13.37 37.74
#